data_AF-A0A6I2MDD2-F1
#
_entry.id   AF-A0A6I2MDD2-F1
#
_cell.length_a   1.000
_cell.length_b   1.000
_cell.length_c   1.000
_cell.angle_alpha   90.00
_cell.angle_beta   90.00
_cell.angle_gamma   90.00
#
_symmetry.space_group_name_H-M   'P 1'
#
loop_
_entity.id
_entity.type
_entity.pdbx_description
1 polymer ?
#
loop_
_entity_poly.entity_id
_entity_poly.type
_entity_poly.pdbx_seq_one_letter_code
_entity_poly.pdbx_strand_id
1 'polypeptide(L)'
;MKKIVIGGLGVISSAVLFGLTLVAAAVYSLYLSAPDIGGGFDSRFGLYSTALIEIGTIPLIMSALLFLGAVYYVIIGMQEQ
;
A
#
# COMPACT_ATOMS: atom_id res chain seq x y z
N MET A 1 4.88 -24.24 12.75
CA MET A 1 3.56 -23.98 12.13
C MET A 1 2.89 -22.63 12.48
N LYS A 2 2.60 -22.30 13.75
CA LYS A 2 1.84 -21.07 14.11
C LYS A 2 2.45 -19.78 13.54
N LYS A 3 3.77 -19.62 13.58
CA LYS A 3 4.48 -18.43 13.07
C LYS A 3 4.41 -18.30 11.54
N ILE A 4 4.48 -19.43 10.82
CA ILE A 4 4.30 -19.47 9.36
C ILE A 4 2.90 -19.00 8.98
N VAL A 5 1.86 -19.44 9.69
CA VAL A 5 0.48 -19.01 9.42
C VAL A 5 0.31 -17.51 9.66
N ILE A 6 0.84 -16.98 10.76
CA ILE A 6 0.80 -15.54 11.07
C ILE A 6 1.56 -14.74 10.00
N GLY A 7 2.77 -15.17 9.64
CA GLY A 7 3.57 -14.54 8.60
C GLY A 7 2.89 -14.58 7.22
N GLY A 8 2.32 -15.73 6.83
CA GLY A 8 1.60 -15.88 5.57
C GLY A 8 0.38 -14.95 5.49
N LEU A 9 -0.44 -14.89 6.54
CA LEU A 9 -1.56 -13.95 6.62
C LEU A 9 -1.09 -12.50 6.54
N GLY A 10 -0.02 -12.15 7.25
CA GLY A 10 0.57 -10.82 7.19
C GLY A 10 1.05 -10.43 5.79
N VAL A 11 1.68 -11.34 5.05
CA VAL A 11 2.12 -11.10 3.67
C VAL A 11 0.91 -10.83 2.78
N ILE A 12 -0.13 -11.67 2.85
CA ILE A 12 -1.36 -11.50 2.07
C ILE A 12 -2.02 -10.14 2.40
N SER A 13 -2.19 -9.84 3.69
CA SER A 13 -2.77 -8.57 4.14
C SER A 13 -1.98 -7.35 3.66
N SER A 14 -0.65 -7.42 3.69
CA SER A 14 0.20 -6.33 3.20
C SER A 14 0.05 -6.11 1.69
N ALA A 15 0.00 -7.19 0.90
CA ALA A 15 -0.20 -7.13 -0.54
C ALA A 15 -1.59 -6.57 -0.90
N VAL A 16 -2.62 -6.98 -0.17
CA VAL A 16 -3.98 -6.45 -0.34
C VAL A 16 -4.01 -4.96 -0.01
N LEU A 17 -3.41 -4.52 1.10
CA LEU A 17 -3.36 -3.11 1.47
C LEU A 17 -2.60 -2.28 0.42
N PHE A 18 -1.48 -2.80 -0.09
CA PHE A 18 -0.72 -2.18 -1.17
C PHE A 18 -1.60 -1.98 -2.42
N GLY A 19 -2.20 -3.07 -2.91
CA GLY A 19 -3.04 -3.05 -4.10
C GLY A 19 -4.25 -2.11 -3.96
N LEU A 20 -4.96 -2.16 -2.83
CA LEU A 20 -6.08 -1.26 -2.55
C LEU A 20 -5.64 0.21 -2.54
N THR A 21 -4.44 0.50 -2.02
CA THR A 21 -3.90 1.86 -2.03
C THR A 21 -3.63 2.36 -3.44
N LEU A 22 -3.06 1.51 -4.30
CA LEU A 22 -2.81 1.87 -5.71
C LEU A 22 -4.12 2.09 -6.48
N VAL A 23 -5.14 1.27 -6.22
CA VAL A 23 -6.48 1.43 -6.80
C VAL A 23 -7.14 2.71 -6.31
N ALA A 24 -7.06 3.00 -5.01
CA ALA A 24 -7.60 4.23 -4.44
C ALA A 24 -6.94 5.47 -5.06
N ALA A 25 -5.60 5.47 -5.22
CA ALA A 25 -4.87 6.53 -5.89
C ALA A 25 -5.32 6.71 -7.35
N ALA A 26 -5.60 5.62 -8.07
CA ALA A 26 -6.10 5.69 -9.44
C ALA A 26 -7.48 6.38 -9.48
N VAL A 27 -8.40 5.98 -8.61
CA VAL A 27 -9.74 6.60 -8.52
C VAL A 27 -9.64 8.07 -8.10
N TYR A 28 -8.81 8.38 -7.10
CA TYR A 28 -8.62 9.74 -6.62
C TYR A 28 -7.97 10.65 -7.67
N SER A 29 -7.11 10.10 -8.52
CA SER A 29 -6.55 10.86 -9.65
C SER A 29 -7.63 11.38 -10.60
N LEU A 30 -8.74 10.65 -10.80
CA LEU A 30 -9.86 11.12 -11.62
C LEU A 30 -10.53 12.35 -11.00
N TYR A 31 -10.62 12.40 -9.68
CA TYR A 31 -11.13 13.56 -8.95
C TYR A 31 -10.20 14.78 -9.10
N LEU A 32 -8.89 14.57 -9.04
CA LEU A 32 -7.88 15.61 -9.29
C LEU A 32 -7.85 16.12 -10.75
N SER A 33 -8.35 15.34 -11.71
CA SER A 33 -8.53 15.81 -13.10
C SER A 33 -9.85 16.56 -13.34
N ALA A 34 -10.77 16.57 -12.38
CA ALA A 34 -12.08 17.19 -12.57
C ALA A 34 -11.93 18.73 -12.67
N PRO A 35 -12.40 19.37 -13.77
CA PRO A 35 -12.23 20.80 -14.00
C PRO A 35 -12.87 21.68 -12.92
N ASP A 36 -13.91 21.15 -12.28
CA ASP A 36 -14.84 21.90 -11.44
C ASP A 36 -14.50 21.80 -9.94
N ILE A 37 -13.64 20.86 -9.53
CA ILE A 37 -13.48 20.47 -8.12
C ILE A 37 -12.02 20.39 -7.65
N GLY A 38 -11.03 20.30 -8.54
CA GLY A 38 -9.67 20.07 -8.04
C GLY A 38 -8.54 20.00 -9.06
N GLY A 39 -8.40 21.00 -9.94
CA GLY A 39 -7.22 21.18 -10.79
C GLY A 39 -5.91 21.49 -10.04
N GLY A 40 -5.74 20.96 -8.83
CA GLY A 40 -4.63 21.18 -7.91
C GLY A 40 -3.59 20.07 -7.90
N PHE A 41 -3.50 19.25 -8.96
CA PHE A 41 -2.41 18.28 -9.04
C PHE A 41 -1.08 19.01 -9.27
N ASP A 42 -0.02 18.53 -8.65
CA ASP A 42 1.30 19.11 -8.81
C ASP A 42 1.89 18.63 -10.16
N SER A 43 2.19 19.57 -11.05
CA SER A 43 2.72 19.28 -12.39
C SER A 43 4.09 18.59 -12.36
N ARG A 44 4.84 18.69 -11.26
CA ARG A 44 6.13 18.00 -11.08
C ARG A 44 5.96 16.49 -10.89
N PHE A 45 4.84 16.08 -10.30
CA PHE A 45 4.55 14.68 -9.99
C PHE A 45 3.51 14.08 -10.96
N GLY A 46 2.71 14.91 -11.61
CA GLY A 46 1.62 14.46 -12.47
C GLY A 46 0.43 13.94 -11.66
N LEU A 47 -0.64 13.58 -12.37
CA LEU A 47 -1.95 13.32 -11.78
C LEU A 47 -1.94 12.14 -10.79
N TYR A 48 -1.44 10.99 -11.24
CA TYR A 48 -1.44 9.76 -10.45
C TYR A 48 -0.50 9.83 -9.26
N SER A 49 0.72 10.35 -9.45
CA SER A 49 1.68 10.41 -8.35
C SER A 49 1.31 11.47 -7.32
N THR A 50 0.68 12.58 -7.72
CA THR A 50 0.09 13.52 -6.75
C THR A 50 -0.97 12.82 -5.92
N ALA A 51 -1.90 12.11 -6.57
CA ALA A 51 -2.91 11.32 -5.88
C ALA A 51 -2.30 10.29 -4.93
N LEU A 52 -1.27 9.57 -5.38
CA LEU A 52 -0.59 8.55 -4.58
C LEU A 52 0.14 9.15 -3.38
N ILE A 53 0.70 10.35 -3.50
CA ILE A 53 1.34 11.06 -2.38
C ILE A 53 0.29 11.51 -1.37
N GLU A 54 -0.80 12.13 -1.82
CA GLU A 54 -1.83 12.69 -0.94
C GLU A 54 -2.57 11.62 -0.14
N ILE A 55 -2.97 10.51 -0.77
CA ILE A 55 -3.80 9.49 -0.10
C ILE A 55 -3.07 8.15 0.13
N GLY A 56 -1.97 7.91 -0.57
CA GLY A 56 -1.27 6.63 -0.56
C GLY A 56 -0.05 6.55 0.35
N THR A 57 0.55 7.68 0.76
CA THR A 57 1.80 7.66 1.55
C THR A 57 1.69 6.83 2.83
N ILE A 58 0.70 7.11 3.68
CA ILE A 58 0.53 6.39 4.96
C ILE A 58 0.17 4.91 4.74
N PRO A 59 -0.83 4.54 3.92
CA PRO A 59 -1.15 3.14 3.68
C PRO A 59 -0.01 2.34 3.04
N LEU A 60 0.79 2.94 2.15
CA LEU A 60 1.96 2.28 1.55
C LEU A 60 3.06 2.02 2.59
N ILE A 61 3.35 2.98 3.47
CA ILE A 61 4.30 2.79 4.58
C ILE A 61 3.81 1.65 5.49
N MET A 62 2.53 1.66 5.85
CA MET A 62 1.93 0.61 6.68
C MET A 62 2.01 -0.77 6.01
N SER A 63 1.72 -0.84 4.70
CA SER A 63 1.86 -2.07 3.93
C SER A 63 3.31 -2.57 3.93
N ALA A 64 4.29 -1.68 3.72
CA ALA A 64 5.70 -2.05 3.74
C ALA A 64 6.15 -2.57 5.11
N LEU A 65 5.78 -1.88 6.20
CA LEU A 65 6.09 -2.33 7.56
C LEU A 65 5.43 -3.68 7.88
N LEU A 66 4.16 -3.85 7.49
CA LEU A 66 3.44 -5.10 7.66
C LEU A 66 4.10 -6.24 6.88
N PHE A 67 4.51 -5.99 5.64
CA PHE A 67 5.20 -6.97 4.81
C PHE A 67 6.53 -7.41 5.44
N LEU A 68 7.36 -6.47 5.88
CA LEU A 68 8.64 -6.77 6.52
C LEU A 68 8.45 -7.59 7.80
N GLY A 69 7.50 -7.19 8.66
CA GLY A 69 7.16 -7.95 9.86
C GLY A 69 6.64 -9.35 9.52
N ALA A 70 5.78 -9.47 8.52
CA ALA A 70 5.21 -10.73 8.08
C ALA A 70 6.28 -11.70 7.55
N VAL A 71 7.18 -11.21 6.69
CA VAL A 71 8.32 -11.98 6.17
C VAL A 71 9.22 -12.46 7.31
N TYR A 72 9.50 -11.62 8.31
CA TYR A 72 10.26 -12.02 9.49
C TYR A 72 9.60 -13.20 10.24
N TYR A 73 8.27 -13.17 10.43
CA TYR A 73 7.53 -14.29 11.04
C TYR A 73 7.56 -15.56 10.19
N VAL A 74 7.53 -15.45 8.86
CA VAL A 74 7.70 -16.59 7.96
C VAL A 74 9.09 -17.21 8.15
N ILE A 75 10.15 -16.41 8.11
CA ILE A 75 11.54 -16.87 8.23
C ILE A 75 11.75 -17.60 9.55
N ILE A 76 11.38 -17.00 10.69
CA ILE A 76 11.49 -17.66 11.99
C ILE A 76 10.63 -18.91 12.05
N GLY A 77 9.42 -18.84 11.48
CA GLY A 77 8.53 -19.99 11.42
C GLY A 77 9.12 -21.19 10.68
N MET A 78 9.95 -20.96 9.65
CA MET A 78 10.65 -22.00 8.89
C MET A 78 11.87 -22.57 9.64
N GLN A 79 12.57 -21.74 10.42
CA GLN A 79 13.75 -22.18 11.19
C GLN A 79 13.39 -23.03 12.42
N GLU A 80 12.16 -22.90 12.93
CA GLU A 80 11.66 -23.67 14.07
C GLU A 80 10.98 -25.00 13.69
N GLN A 81 10.95 -25.34 12.39
CA GLN A 81 10.44 -26.61 11.89
C GLN A 81 11.59 -27.60 11.67
#